data_AF-A0A556RDK7-F1
#
_entry.id   AF-A0A556RDK7-F1
#
_cell.length_a   1.000
_cell.length_b   1.000
_cell.length_c   1.000
_cell.angle_alpha   90.00
_cell.angle_beta   90.00
_cell.angle_gamma   90.00
#
_symmetry.space_group_name_H-M   'P 1'
#
loop_
_entity.id
_entity.type
_entity.pdbx_description
1 polymer ?
#
loop_
_entity_poly.entity_id
_entity_poly.type
_entity_poly.pdbx_seq_one_letter_code
_entity_poly.pdbx_strand_id
1 'polypeptide(L)'
;MLACLVMVASASACGPAISGGRQSPTAPQSQATSTATAEVPGRVAIFTPSDGITLSQHTPINKWAALVPELKSALTKEHLSSKRIDAYTSGNLEDQSKELQDYVVNRLSERKAEKTSEPTTLVVAPMTSPDSITRQYGDYISKSLDVDAKDKASSRLVSSLRLAAGAGMHVVLMANQVPGIQPDLFVQLSDARAIGQMQAEKLASKLELDKASKDNPCRIEILLPNRPADASSDASSADTGAEANQAEQDQQEDQNSFPAQAFAGIWQVLGPYFKDGKADSPSGRLQADSTERDWQAVAFDPGKDASATGKELATRLSMNDDAKSHTEVDGILAMNDFIVSGVVSELRDLGYRGSSADVNPEISISGIVGSMAGRQDLHRQRVPKPAQSPASQNSSGSQTDSSQNTGKTQESTSSDDHTAWPIISGYGAYADNIPQIVDGQQWMTGLEDRLGLAGDIAKACVNLNSQGKVPAMDTIQTVNQDGKQLHRLSRPLVAVSASNLKATLIDTGYIKPADAGL
;
A
#
# COMPACT_ATOMS: atom_id res chain seq x y z
N MET A 1 49.55 -27.18 -34.78
CA MET A 1 50.00 -26.11 -33.86
C MET A 1 49.00 -26.13 -32.71
N LEU A 2 49.28 -26.68 -31.52
CA LEU A 2 50.27 -26.25 -30.49
C LEU A 2 50.10 -24.75 -30.16
N ALA A 3 50.04 -24.29 -28.90
CA ALA A 3 50.19 -24.94 -27.57
C ALA A 3 49.57 -23.98 -26.50
N CYS A 4 49.55 -24.19 -25.18
CA CYS A 4 49.87 -25.32 -24.31
C CYS A 4 49.13 -25.16 -22.95
N LEU A 5 48.90 -26.26 -22.24
CA LEU A 5 48.37 -26.30 -20.87
C LEU A 5 49.52 -26.39 -19.86
N VAL A 6 49.48 -25.67 -18.73
CA VAL A 6 50.32 -25.97 -17.54
C VAL A 6 49.53 -25.71 -16.24
N MET A 7 49.20 -26.80 -15.52
CA MET A 7 49.06 -26.74 -14.05
C MET A 7 50.43 -27.00 -13.41
N VAL A 8 50.68 -26.43 -12.24
CA VAL A 8 51.68 -26.95 -11.30
C VAL A 8 51.05 -27.08 -9.92
N ALA A 9 51.05 -28.30 -9.40
CA ALA A 9 50.83 -28.59 -7.99
C ALA A 9 52.14 -29.16 -7.41
N SER A 10 52.47 -28.81 -6.18
CA SER A 10 53.63 -29.37 -5.47
C SER A 10 53.36 -29.47 -3.97
N ALA A 11 53.47 -30.67 -3.42
CA ALA A 11 53.37 -30.96 -1.99
C ALA A 11 54.59 -31.77 -1.54
N SER A 12 55.24 -31.36 -0.43
CA SER A 12 56.22 -32.11 0.39
C SER A 12 56.76 -31.22 1.54
N ALA A 13 57.50 -31.71 2.54
CA ALA A 13 57.18 -32.76 3.52
C ALA A 13 58.29 -32.84 4.61
N CYS A 14 57.89 -32.90 5.88
CA CYS A 14 58.70 -33.31 7.06
C CYS A 14 59.92 -32.45 7.48
N GLY A 15 60.22 -32.49 8.80
CA GLY A 15 61.28 -31.71 9.48
C GLY A 15 62.66 -32.42 9.55
N PRO A 16 63.55 -32.14 10.55
CA PRO A 16 63.24 -31.96 11.98
C PRO A 16 63.95 -30.76 12.68
N ALA A 17 63.90 -30.71 14.03
CA ALA A 17 64.26 -29.57 14.87
C ALA A 17 65.67 -29.59 15.49
N ILE A 18 66.27 -28.41 15.75
CA ILE A 18 67.34 -28.15 16.73
C ILE A 18 67.09 -26.78 17.43
N SER A 19 67.54 -26.66 18.69
CA SER A 19 67.33 -25.59 19.67
C SER A 19 68.04 -24.24 19.43
N GLY A 20 67.43 -23.13 19.88
CA GLY A 20 68.08 -21.83 20.10
C GLY A 20 67.08 -20.79 20.67
N GLY A 21 67.43 -20.04 21.72
CA GLY A 21 66.47 -19.26 22.51
C GLY A 21 66.38 -17.76 22.21
N ARG A 22 65.24 -17.16 22.61
CA ARG A 22 64.94 -15.72 22.84
C ARG A 22 65.29 -14.71 21.73
N GLN A 23 64.26 -14.21 21.04
CA GLN A 23 63.76 -12.81 21.19
C GLN A 23 62.56 -12.59 20.24
N SER A 24 61.55 -11.83 20.69
CA SER A 24 60.38 -11.48 19.87
C SER A 24 60.65 -10.18 19.09
N PRO A 25 60.48 -10.15 17.75
CA PRO A 25 60.36 -8.92 16.98
C PRO A 25 58.89 -8.59 16.70
N THR A 26 58.52 -7.33 16.94
CA THR A 26 57.18 -6.78 16.69
C THR A 26 56.83 -6.80 15.19
N ALA A 27 55.65 -7.32 14.83
CA ALA A 27 55.13 -7.17 13.47
C ALA A 27 54.65 -5.73 13.22
N PRO A 28 54.88 -5.14 12.04
CA PRO A 28 54.49 -3.76 11.76
C PRO A 28 52.96 -3.61 11.67
N GLN A 29 52.42 -2.60 12.35
CA GLN A 29 51.02 -2.22 12.19
C GLN A 29 50.80 -1.62 10.80
N SER A 30 50.08 -2.33 9.93
CA SER A 30 49.47 -1.72 8.75
C SER A 30 48.42 -0.72 9.19
N GLN A 31 48.69 0.57 9.03
CA GLN A 31 47.67 1.61 9.17
C GLN A 31 46.59 1.37 8.12
N ALA A 32 45.39 0.98 8.55
CA ALA A 32 44.21 1.02 7.72
C ALA A 32 43.86 2.50 7.47
N THR A 33 44.32 3.05 6.34
CA THR A 33 43.78 4.31 5.82
C THR A 33 42.31 4.10 5.51
N SER A 34 41.44 4.62 6.38
CA SER A 34 40.03 4.80 6.08
C SER A 34 39.90 5.78 4.93
N THR A 35 39.69 5.28 3.71
CA THR A 35 39.17 6.09 2.61
C THR A 35 37.79 6.59 3.02
N ALA A 36 37.74 7.84 3.49
CA ALA A 36 36.49 8.54 3.68
C ALA A 36 35.78 8.59 2.32
N THR A 37 34.56 8.04 2.24
CA THR A 37 33.75 8.10 1.02
C THR A 37 33.56 9.57 0.65
N ALA A 38 33.86 9.94 -0.59
CA ALA A 38 33.79 11.33 -1.02
C ALA A 38 32.33 11.84 -0.94
N GLU A 39 32.15 13.05 -0.42
CA GLU A 39 30.84 13.69 -0.33
C GLU A 39 30.26 13.91 -1.75
N VAL A 40 28.98 13.59 -1.92
CA VAL A 40 28.30 13.76 -3.21
C VAL A 40 28.09 15.25 -3.53
N PRO A 41 28.41 15.72 -4.75
CA PRO A 41 28.21 17.11 -5.16
C PRO A 41 26.73 17.44 -5.39
N GLY A 42 26.42 18.74 -5.40
CA GLY A 42 25.08 19.24 -5.71
C GLY A 42 24.10 19.21 -4.53
N ARG A 43 22.89 19.70 -4.76
CA ARG A 43 21.86 19.94 -3.74
C ARG A 43 20.54 19.26 -4.07
N VAL A 44 19.73 19.02 -3.04
CA VAL A 44 18.35 18.55 -3.20
C VAL A 44 17.42 19.48 -2.42
N ALA A 45 16.38 19.97 -3.08
CA ALA A 45 15.31 20.74 -2.45
C ALA A 45 13.99 20.00 -2.58
N ILE A 46 13.36 19.70 -1.45
CA ILE A 46 12.15 18.88 -1.34
C ILE A 46 10.96 19.79 -1.08
N PHE A 47 9.92 19.73 -1.89
CA PHE A 47 8.67 20.49 -1.73
C PHE A 47 7.51 19.50 -1.66
N THR A 48 6.83 19.42 -0.51
CA THR A 48 5.68 18.54 -0.31
C THR A 48 4.47 19.30 0.22
N PRO A 49 3.26 18.72 0.14
CA PRO A 49 2.15 19.12 0.98
C PRO A 49 2.51 19.04 2.46
N SER A 50 1.86 19.87 3.28
CA SER A 50 1.66 19.56 4.70
C SER A 50 0.52 18.55 4.85
N ASP A 51 0.68 17.56 5.71
CA ASP A 51 -0.47 16.78 6.16
C ASP A 51 -1.48 17.71 6.85
N GLY A 52 -2.76 17.60 6.50
CA GLY A 52 -3.81 18.38 7.14
C GLY A 52 -3.97 18.04 8.63
N ILE A 53 -4.56 18.95 9.42
CA ILE A 53 -4.85 18.68 10.84
C ILE A 53 -5.93 17.58 10.94
N THR A 54 -5.49 16.33 11.16
CA THR A 54 -6.38 15.21 11.41
C THR A 54 -6.61 15.04 12.90
N LEU A 55 -7.76 15.52 13.40
CA LEU A 55 -8.23 15.30 14.77
C LEU A 55 -8.74 13.87 15.04
N SER A 56 -8.93 13.07 13.98
CA SER A 56 -9.31 11.66 14.09
C SER A 56 -8.06 10.77 14.22
N GLN A 57 -8.15 9.72 15.03
CA GLN A 57 -7.16 8.64 15.08
C GLN A 57 -7.28 7.69 13.87
N HIS A 58 -8.47 7.60 13.27
CA HIS A 58 -8.77 6.79 12.08
C HIS A 58 -8.13 7.41 10.84
N THR A 59 -6.81 7.27 10.70
CA THR A 59 -6.05 7.79 9.55
C THR A 59 -4.94 6.85 9.09
N PRO A 60 -4.62 6.82 7.78
CA PRO A 60 -3.49 6.06 7.26
C PRO A 60 -2.16 6.57 7.82
N ILE A 61 -1.20 5.66 8.06
CA ILE A 61 0.16 6.03 8.52
C ILE A 61 1.07 6.56 7.41
N ASN A 62 0.59 6.58 6.16
CA ASN A 62 1.30 7.12 5.01
C ASN A 62 1.04 8.62 4.85
N LYS A 63 2.01 9.41 5.35
CA LYS A 63 1.95 10.86 5.57
C LYS A 63 3.22 11.56 5.09
N TRP A 64 3.11 12.80 4.62
CA TRP A 64 4.27 13.58 4.15
C TRP A 64 5.26 13.87 5.27
N ALA A 65 4.78 14.13 6.49
CA ALA A 65 5.59 14.30 7.69
C ALA A 65 6.42 13.06 8.08
N ALA A 66 6.07 11.87 7.58
CA ALA A 66 6.87 10.66 7.72
C ALA A 66 7.87 10.49 6.55
N LEU A 67 7.43 10.71 5.31
CA LEU A 67 8.30 10.56 4.12
C LEU A 67 9.43 11.60 4.08
N VAL A 68 9.19 12.86 4.45
CA VAL A 68 10.22 13.91 4.34
C VAL A 68 11.44 13.64 5.24
N PRO A 69 11.29 13.28 6.53
CA PRO A 69 12.43 12.82 7.35
C PRO A 69 13.12 11.56 6.81
N GLU A 70 12.35 10.58 6.31
CA GLU A 70 12.90 9.34 5.74
C GLU A 70 13.72 9.61 4.47
N LEU A 71 13.25 10.49 3.58
CA LEU A 71 13.97 10.93 2.38
C LEU A 71 15.23 11.74 2.73
N LYS A 72 15.17 12.63 3.73
CA LYS A 72 16.37 13.32 4.26
C LYS A 72 17.40 12.32 4.79
N SER A 73 16.95 11.29 5.51
CA SER A 73 17.81 10.21 6.01
C SER A 73 18.42 9.41 4.85
N ALA A 74 17.62 9.04 3.85
CA ALA A 74 18.07 8.31 2.66
C ALA A 74 19.13 9.09 1.86
N LEU A 75 18.88 10.38 1.58
CA LEU A 75 19.87 11.26 0.93
C LEU A 75 21.18 11.34 1.70
N THR A 76 21.12 11.40 3.03
CA THR A 76 22.33 11.40 3.89
C THR A 76 23.06 10.05 3.86
N LYS A 77 22.34 8.92 3.74
CA LYS A 77 22.93 7.59 3.56
C LYS A 77 23.63 7.45 2.20
N GLU A 78 23.08 8.07 1.15
CA GLU A 78 23.70 8.23 -0.17
C GLU A 78 24.79 9.34 -0.21
N HIS A 79 25.40 9.65 0.94
CA HIS A 79 26.53 10.58 1.10
C HIS A 79 26.32 12.04 0.66
N LEU A 80 25.06 12.50 0.55
CA LEU A 80 24.76 13.93 0.41
C LEU A 80 24.80 14.63 1.78
N SER A 81 25.53 15.73 1.89
CA SER A 81 25.60 16.52 3.13
C SER A 81 24.23 17.10 3.51
N SER A 82 23.87 16.99 4.80
CA SER A 82 22.61 17.52 5.32
C SER A 82 22.46 19.05 5.16
N LYS A 83 23.57 19.78 4.99
CA LYS A 83 23.58 21.23 4.67
C LYS A 83 23.21 21.55 3.21
N ARG A 84 23.08 20.51 2.37
CA ARG A 84 22.68 20.57 0.96
C ARG A 84 21.29 19.96 0.71
N ILE A 85 20.54 19.66 1.78
CA ILE A 85 19.17 19.14 1.71
C ILE A 85 18.20 20.17 2.30
N ASP A 86 17.59 20.95 1.41
CA ASP A 86 16.55 21.91 1.74
C ASP A 86 15.18 21.18 1.71
N ALA A 87 14.24 21.50 2.61
CA ALA A 87 12.89 20.96 2.51
C ALA A 87 11.82 21.93 3.02
N TYR A 88 10.70 21.90 2.31
CA TYR A 88 9.63 22.87 2.31
C TYR A 88 8.29 22.13 2.32
N THR A 89 7.34 22.64 3.10
CA THR A 89 6.09 21.92 3.42
C THR A 89 4.96 22.94 3.52
N SER A 90 4.03 22.88 2.57
CA SER A 90 3.05 23.96 2.36
C SER A 90 1.62 23.40 2.35
N GLY A 91 0.67 24.12 2.97
CA GLY A 91 -0.71 23.66 3.15
C GLY A 91 -1.69 23.98 2.02
N ASN A 92 -1.21 24.64 0.95
CA ASN A 92 -1.97 24.95 -0.25
C ASN A 92 -1.01 25.21 -1.43
N LEU A 93 -1.54 25.19 -2.66
CA LEU A 93 -0.75 25.35 -3.88
C LEU A 93 -0.23 26.78 -4.09
N GLU A 94 -0.91 27.80 -3.59
CA GLU A 94 -0.51 29.20 -3.71
C GLU A 94 0.77 29.49 -2.91
N ASP A 95 0.92 28.91 -1.72
CA ASP A 95 2.13 29.01 -0.91
C ASP A 95 3.25 28.12 -1.46
N GLN A 96 2.94 26.86 -1.83
CA GLN A 96 3.94 25.94 -2.40
C GLN A 96 4.56 26.48 -3.70
N SER A 97 3.75 27.08 -4.57
CA SER A 97 4.23 27.62 -5.84
C SER A 97 5.04 28.91 -5.67
N LYS A 98 4.81 29.71 -4.61
CA LYS A 98 5.68 30.84 -4.24
C LYS A 98 7.01 30.34 -3.70
N GLU A 99 6.97 29.41 -2.76
CA GLU A 99 8.16 28.85 -2.11
C GLU A 99 9.11 28.20 -3.13
N LEU A 100 8.56 27.47 -4.10
CA LEU A 100 9.30 26.95 -5.26
C LEU A 100 9.86 28.07 -6.16
N GLN A 101 9.05 29.09 -6.47
CA GLN A 101 9.47 30.22 -7.30
C GLN A 101 10.65 30.97 -6.67
N ASP A 102 10.54 31.31 -5.39
CA ASP A 102 11.56 32.04 -4.64
C ASP A 102 12.85 31.22 -4.54
N TYR A 103 12.76 29.92 -4.27
CA TYR A 103 13.92 29.02 -4.28
C TYR A 103 14.65 29.03 -5.63
N VAL A 104 13.91 28.84 -6.73
CA VAL A 104 14.48 28.82 -8.09
C VAL A 104 15.11 30.16 -8.43
N VAL A 105 14.41 31.29 -8.18
CA VAL A 105 14.92 32.64 -8.48
C VAL A 105 16.18 32.98 -7.67
N ASN A 106 16.22 32.62 -6.39
CA ASN A 106 17.39 32.81 -5.54
C ASN A 106 18.58 31.98 -6.03
N ARG A 107 18.38 30.69 -6.35
CA ARG A 107 19.43 29.83 -6.92
C ARG A 107 19.98 30.35 -8.25
N LEU A 108 19.13 30.90 -9.13
CA LEU A 108 19.60 31.52 -10.38
C LEU A 108 20.37 32.82 -10.16
N SER A 109 20.11 33.52 -9.06
CA SER A 109 20.82 34.73 -8.67
C SER A 109 22.19 34.39 -8.07
N GLU A 110 22.26 33.38 -7.19
CA GLU A 110 23.51 32.82 -6.68
C GLU A 110 24.43 32.33 -7.82
N ARG A 111 23.89 31.55 -8.77
CA ARG A 111 24.63 31.07 -9.96
C ARG A 111 25.16 32.18 -10.87
N LYS A 112 24.60 33.40 -10.81
CA LYS A 112 25.12 34.58 -11.54
C LYS A 112 26.23 35.30 -10.76
N ALA A 113 26.23 35.19 -9.44
CA ALA A 113 27.24 35.79 -8.57
C ALA A 113 28.49 34.90 -8.43
N GLU A 114 28.30 33.58 -8.34
CA GLU A 114 29.39 32.61 -8.19
C GLU A 114 29.80 32.00 -9.54
N LYS A 115 31.11 31.82 -9.75
CA LYS A 115 31.66 31.25 -11.01
C LYS A 115 31.47 29.75 -11.18
N THR A 116 30.90 29.06 -10.18
CA THR A 116 30.68 27.62 -10.16
C THR A 116 29.27 27.32 -9.66
N SER A 117 28.42 26.78 -10.53
CA SER A 117 27.07 26.34 -10.16
C SER A 117 27.11 24.93 -9.57
N GLU A 118 26.71 24.77 -8.30
CA GLU A 118 26.39 23.43 -7.78
C GLU A 118 25.20 22.83 -8.55
N PRO A 119 25.23 21.54 -8.95
CA PRO A 119 24.05 20.83 -9.46
C PRO A 119 22.89 20.90 -8.47
N THR A 120 21.65 20.86 -8.96
CA THR A 120 20.47 20.99 -8.10
C THR A 120 19.36 20.10 -8.63
N THR A 121 18.82 19.24 -7.77
CA THR A 121 17.62 18.45 -8.04
C THR A 121 16.47 18.97 -7.18
N LEU A 122 15.33 19.23 -7.81
CA LEU A 122 14.08 19.60 -7.16
C LEU A 122 13.21 18.36 -7.05
N VAL A 123 12.83 17.95 -5.83
CA VAL A 123 11.85 16.89 -5.59
C VAL A 123 10.54 17.58 -5.22
N VAL A 124 9.53 17.51 -6.07
CA VAL A 124 8.28 18.25 -5.92
C VAL A 124 7.10 17.29 -5.95
N ALA A 125 6.33 17.25 -4.86
CA ALA A 125 4.99 16.68 -4.82
C ALA A 125 3.97 17.83 -4.89
N PRO A 126 3.33 18.05 -6.05
CA PRO A 126 2.42 19.18 -6.22
C PRO A 126 1.19 19.08 -5.32
N MET A 127 0.86 20.18 -4.63
CA MET A 127 -0.29 20.25 -3.74
C MET A 127 -1.62 20.22 -4.51
N THR A 128 -2.42 19.17 -4.28
CA THR A 128 -3.84 19.08 -4.67
C THR A 128 -4.74 19.44 -3.50
N SER A 129 -5.94 19.97 -3.76
CA SER A 129 -6.96 20.14 -2.73
C SER A 129 -7.29 18.80 -2.03
N PRO A 130 -7.29 18.73 -0.68
CA PRO A 130 -7.53 17.48 0.05
C PRO A 130 -9.03 17.11 0.05
N ASP A 131 -9.38 16.04 -0.65
CA ASP A 131 -10.74 15.50 -0.73
C ASP A 131 -11.01 14.41 0.33
N SER A 132 -12.10 13.65 0.17
CA SER A 132 -12.44 12.49 0.99
C SER A 132 -11.48 11.31 0.77
N ILE A 133 -11.00 11.11 -0.46
CA ILE A 133 -10.12 10.01 -0.85
C ILE A 133 -8.75 10.16 -0.17
N THR A 134 -8.14 11.35 -0.24
CA THR A 134 -6.86 11.65 0.43
C THR A 134 -6.93 11.41 1.94
N ARG A 135 -8.08 11.67 2.58
CA ARG A 135 -8.28 11.39 4.01
C ARG A 135 -8.36 9.90 4.34
N GLN A 136 -8.97 9.09 3.48
CA GLN A 136 -9.24 7.67 3.72
C GLN A 136 -8.12 6.71 3.24
N TYR A 137 -7.35 7.11 2.24
CA TYR A 137 -6.32 6.26 1.62
C TYR A 137 -4.90 6.82 1.78
N GLY A 138 -4.78 8.07 2.23
CA GLY A 138 -3.52 8.72 2.56
C GLY A 138 -3.08 9.70 1.49
N ASP A 139 -2.06 10.47 1.83
CA ASP A 139 -1.63 11.62 1.02
C ASP A 139 -0.78 11.21 -0.18
N TYR A 140 -0.60 9.90 -0.39
CA TYR A 140 0.17 9.29 -1.48
C TYR A 140 -0.70 8.84 -2.66
N ILE A 141 -2.03 9.02 -2.62
CA ILE A 141 -2.86 8.68 -3.78
C ILE A 141 -2.55 9.61 -4.94
N SER A 142 -1.95 9.04 -5.99
CA SER A 142 -1.60 9.73 -7.22
C SER A 142 -2.84 10.25 -7.94
N LYS A 143 -2.87 11.54 -8.28
CA LYS A 143 -3.93 12.19 -9.08
C LYS A 143 -3.31 12.98 -10.23
N SER A 144 -4.08 13.22 -11.29
CA SER A 144 -3.72 14.33 -12.19
C SER A 144 -4.01 15.64 -11.47
N LEU A 145 -3.10 16.61 -11.55
CA LEU A 145 -3.48 17.99 -11.23
C LEU A 145 -4.48 18.47 -12.28
N ASP A 146 -5.63 18.95 -11.83
CA ASP A 146 -6.47 19.80 -12.66
C ASP A 146 -5.84 21.20 -12.69
N VAL A 147 -5.11 21.47 -13.77
CA VAL A 147 -4.46 22.76 -14.00
C VAL A 147 -5.45 23.64 -14.77
N ASP A 148 -6.34 24.31 -14.04
CA ASP A 148 -7.05 25.46 -14.61
C ASP A 148 -6.00 26.49 -15.04
N ALA A 149 -5.96 26.79 -16.34
CA ALA A 149 -5.05 27.78 -16.91
C ALA A 149 -5.30 29.20 -16.37
N LYS A 150 -6.41 29.44 -15.65
CA LYS A 150 -6.70 30.68 -14.93
C LYS A 150 -6.16 30.68 -13.50
N ASP A 151 -5.82 29.53 -12.93
CA ASP A 151 -5.20 29.48 -11.60
C ASP A 151 -3.75 30.00 -11.67
N LYS A 152 -3.52 31.04 -10.86
CA LYS A 152 -2.21 31.68 -10.72
C LYS A 152 -1.21 30.77 -10.00
N ALA A 153 -1.66 29.93 -9.07
CA ALA A 153 -0.80 29.05 -8.31
C ALA A 153 -0.23 27.93 -9.20
N SER A 154 -1.11 27.22 -9.91
CA SER A 154 -0.75 26.23 -10.93
C SER A 154 0.14 26.82 -12.03
N SER A 155 -0.22 28.00 -12.55
CA SER A 155 0.60 28.70 -13.56
C SER A 155 1.99 29.08 -13.05
N ARG A 156 2.10 29.51 -11.77
CA ARG A 156 3.38 29.81 -11.11
C ARG A 156 4.22 28.56 -10.91
N LEU A 157 3.63 27.44 -10.49
CA LEU A 157 4.30 26.15 -10.34
C LEU A 157 4.91 25.70 -11.67
N VAL A 158 4.09 25.62 -12.73
CA VAL A 158 4.52 25.22 -14.09
C VAL A 158 5.64 26.12 -14.60
N SER A 159 5.51 27.43 -14.43
CA SER A 159 6.53 28.40 -14.87
C SER A 159 7.85 28.24 -14.12
N SER A 160 7.80 27.97 -12.82
CA SER A 160 8.99 27.80 -11.98
C SER A 160 9.72 26.49 -12.28
N LEU A 161 8.98 25.40 -12.52
CA LEU A 161 9.56 24.12 -12.95
C LEU A 161 10.22 24.23 -14.33
N ARG A 162 9.59 24.92 -15.29
CA ARG A 162 10.20 25.19 -16.62
C ARG A 162 11.45 26.05 -16.53
N LEU A 163 11.43 27.08 -15.67
CA LEU A 163 12.58 27.95 -15.42
C LEU A 163 13.76 27.17 -14.79
N ALA A 164 13.48 26.28 -13.84
CA ALA A 164 14.47 25.41 -13.22
C ALA A 164 15.10 24.45 -14.24
N ALA A 165 14.29 23.72 -15.00
CA ALA A 165 14.75 22.79 -16.03
C ALA A 165 15.56 23.52 -17.14
N GLY A 166 15.07 24.67 -17.61
CA GLY A 166 15.77 25.51 -18.60
C GLY A 166 17.10 26.07 -18.11
N ALA A 167 17.34 26.10 -16.80
CA ALA A 167 18.60 26.48 -16.19
C ALA A 167 19.49 25.27 -15.79
N GLY A 168 19.14 24.06 -16.20
CA GLY A 168 19.89 22.84 -15.86
C GLY A 168 19.79 22.45 -14.39
N MET A 169 18.62 22.65 -13.77
CA MET A 169 18.24 21.91 -12.56
C MET A 169 17.47 20.66 -12.99
N HIS A 170 17.66 19.55 -12.26
CA HIS A 170 16.85 18.35 -12.46
C HIS A 170 15.52 18.47 -11.70
N VAL A 171 14.47 17.89 -12.26
CA VAL A 171 13.11 17.88 -11.70
C VAL A 171 12.67 16.44 -11.50
N VAL A 172 12.40 16.09 -10.24
CA VAL A 172 11.71 14.85 -9.84
C VAL A 172 10.31 15.24 -9.39
N LEU A 173 9.28 14.83 -10.14
CA LEU A 173 7.88 15.00 -9.73
C LEU A 173 7.40 13.74 -9.01
N MET A 174 6.56 13.89 -7.98
CA MET A 174 6.06 12.78 -7.17
C MET A 174 4.55 12.89 -6.91
N ALA A 175 3.88 11.73 -6.83
CA ALA A 175 2.44 11.56 -6.66
C ALA A 175 1.61 12.11 -7.82
N ASN A 176 1.62 13.42 -8.02
CA ASN A 176 0.74 14.10 -8.95
C ASN A 176 1.48 14.52 -10.22
N GLN A 177 0.92 14.20 -11.38
CA GLN A 177 1.45 14.70 -12.66
C GLN A 177 1.10 16.17 -12.84
N VAL A 178 2.03 16.95 -13.41
CA VAL A 178 1.82 18.36 -13.78
C VAL A 178 1.69 18.47 -15.30
N PRO A 179 0.51 18.75 -15.85
CA PRO A 179 0.30 18.98 -17.29
C PRO A 179 1.35 19.91 -17.92
N GLY A 180 1.94 19.46 -19.02
CA GLY A 180 2.95 20.24 -19.76
C GLY A 180 4.31 20.41 -19.06
N ILE A 181 4.60 19.62 -18.02
CA ILE A 181 5.94 19.43 -17.45
C ILE A 181 6.42 18.02 -17.79
N GLN A 182 7.68 17.91 -18.22
CA GLN A 182 8.37 16.63 -18.37
C GLN A 182 9.51 16.61 -17.34
N PRO A 183 9.37 15.87 -16.23
CA PRO A 183 10.44 15.74 -15.25
C PRO A 183 11.52 14.78 -15.76
N ASP A 184 12.72 14.83 -15.17
CA ASP A 184 13.75 13.80 -15.34
C ASP A 184 13.23 12.44 -14.85
N LEU A 185 12.48 12.46 -13.73
CA LEU A 185 11.87 11.30 -13.11
C LEU A 185 10.47 11.63 -12.58
N PHE A 186 9.48 10.79 -12.89
CA PHE A 186 8.19 10.79 -12.21
C PHE A 186 8.13 9.63 -11.20
N VAL A 187 7.80 9.94 -9.95
CA VAL A 187 7.63 8.97 -8.86
C VAL A 187 6.13 8.71 -8.71
N GLN A 188 5.67 7.61 -9.30
CA GLN A 188 4.31 7.11 -9.10
C GLN A 188 4.24 6.46 -7.72
N LEU A 189 3.41 7.04 -6.88
CA LEU A 189 2.98 6.45 -5.62
C LEU A 189 1.74 5.58 -5.86
N SER A 190 1.24 4.96 -4.79
CA SER A 190 -0.04 4.27 -4.71
C SER A 190 -1.15 4.92 -5.56
N ASP A 191 -1.89 4.09 -6.29
CA ASP A 191 -3.10 4.48 -7.01
C ASP A 191 -4.25 3.51 -6.72
N ALA A 192 -5.47 3.92 -7.06
CA ALA A 192 -6.69 3.17 -6.79
C ALA A 192 -6.63 1.73 -7.32
N ARG A 193 -6.16 1.57 -8.57
CA ARG A 193 -6.12 0.29 -9.27
C ARG A 193 -5.11 -0.66 -8.63
N ALA A 194 -3.92 -0.17 -8.29
CA ALA A 194 -2.91 -0.94 -7.58
C ALA A 194 -3.41 -1.39 -6.19
N ILE A 195 -4.14 -0.54 -5.47
CA ILE A 195 -4.74 -0.87 -4.17
C ILE A 195 -5.79 -1.98 -4.31
N GLY A 196 -6.73 -1.83 -5.24
CA GLY A 196 -7.79 -2.80 -5.51
C GLY A 196 -7.22 -4.15 -5.98
N GLN A 197 -6.27 -4.12 -6.92
CA GLN A 197 -5.59 -5.31 -7.43
C GLN A 197 -4.82 -6.04 -6.31
N MET A 198 -4.04 -5.33 -5.49
CA MET A 198 -3.30 -5.93 -4.38
C MET A 198 -4.26 -6.62 -3.40
N GLN A 199 -5.35 -5.97 -2.99
CA GLN A 199 -6.31 -6.58 -2.09
C GLN A 199 -6.94 -7.85 -2.68
N ALA A 200 -7.34 -7.79 -3.95
CA ALA A 200 -7.93 -8.92 -4.66
C ALA A 200 -6.96 -10.10 -4.85
N GLU A 201 -5.69 -9.86 -5.19
CA GLU A 201 -4.66 -10.91 -5.33
C GLU A 201 -4.42 -11.65 -4.01
N LYS A 202 -4.34 -10.91 -2.91
CA LYS A 202 -4.14 -11.47 -1.57
C LYS A 202 -5.38 -12.26 -1.13
N LEU A 203 -6.57 -11.70 -1.31
CA LEU A 203 -7.83 -12.36 -0.97
C LEU A 203 -8.03 -13.66 -1.78
N ALA A 204 -7.80 -13.62 -3.09
CA ALA A 204 -7.91 -14.79 -3.97
C ALA A 204 -6.94 -15.92 -3.58
N SER A 205 -5.70 -15.55 -3.22
CA SER A 205 -4.68 -16.48 -2.74
C SER A 205 -5.04 -17.11 -1.40
N LYS A 206 -5.49 -16.30 -0.42
CA LYS A 206 -5.89 -16.73 0.93
C LYS A 206 -7.12 -17.64 0.94
N LEU A 207 -8.10 -17.36 0.07
CA LEU A 207 -9.29 -18.20 -0.15
C LEU A 207 -8.98 -19.48 -0.96
N GLU A 208 -7.83 -19.54 -1.64
CA GLU A 208 -7.49 -20.57 -2.62
C GLU A 208 -8.50 -20.67 -3.79
N LEU A 209 -8.91 -19.54 -4.38
CA LEU A 209 -9.99 -19.52 -5.40
C LEU A 209 -9.74 -20.42 -6.62
N ASP A 210 -8.48 -20.70 -6.96
CA ASP A 210 -8.12 -21.71 -7.96
C ASP A 210 -8.75 -23.09 -7.68
N LYS A 211 -8.91 -23.45 -6.40
CA LYS A 211 -9.43 -24.72 -5.89
C LYS A 211 -10.94 -24.72 -5.64
N ALA A 212 -11.61 -23.57 -5.74
CA ALA A 212 -13.06 -23.48 -5.65
C ALA A 212 -13.74 -24.02 -6.92
N SER A 213 -15.02 -24.36 -6.83
CA SER A 213 -15.81 -24.96 -7.92
C SER A 213 -17.23 -24.36 -7.98
N LYS A 214 -17.96 -24.65 -9.06
CA LYS A 214 -19.37 -24.22 -9.21
C LYS A 214 -20.31 -24.83 -8.18
N ASP A 215 -19.95 -25.99 -7.63
CA ASP A 215 -20.74 -26.69 -6.62
C ASP A 215 -20.43 -26.18 -5.19
N ASN A 216 -19.32 -25.45 -5.02
CA ASN A 216 -18.88 -24.85 -3.76
C ASN A 216 -18.09 -23.56 -4.07
N PRO A 217 -18.77 -22.48 -4.50
CA PRO A 217 -18.13 -21.19 -4.76
C PRO A 217 -17.70 -20.52 -3.44
N CYS A 218 -16.69 -19.65 -3.51
CA CYS A 218 -16.37 -18.77 -2.39
C CYS A 218 -17.23 -17.51 -2.40
N ARG A 219 -17.83 -17.20 -1.26
CA ARG A 219 -18.75 -16.09 -1.01
C ARG A 219 -17.96 -14.80 -0.76
N ILE A 220 -17.89 -13.90 -1.74
CA ILE A 220 -17.08 -12.66 -1.67
C ILE A 220 -17.95 -11.41 -1.83
N GLU A 221 -17.88 -10.51 -0.85
CA GLU A 221 -18.52 -9.19 -0.92
C GLU A 221 -17.47 -8.07 -1.02
N ILE A 222 -17.76 -7.02 -1.80
CA ILE A 222 -16.83 -5.89 -2.03
C ILE A 222 -17.49 -4.61 -1.54
N LEU A 223 -16.83 -3.91 -0.60
CA LEU A 223 -17.31 -2.65 -0.05
C LEU A 223 -16.47 -1.50 -0.59
N LEU A 224 -16.97 -0.87 -1.65
CA LEU A 224 -16.34 0.21 -2.38
C LEU A 224 -16.91 1.56 -1.93
N PRO A 225 -16.19 2.38 -1.14
CA PRO A 225 -16.71 3.66 -0.71
C PRO A 225 -16.72 4.66 -1.87
N ASN A 226 -17.88 5.25 -2.11
CA ASN A 226 -18.09 6.35 -3.02
C ASN A 226 -18.94 7.42 -2.32
N ARG A 227 -18.35 8.58 -2.02
CA ARG A 227 -19.05 9.69 -1.37
C ARG A 227 -19.46 10.71 -2.43
N PRO A 228 -20.77 10.98 -2.63
CA PRO A 228 -21.24 11.98 -3.58
C PRO A 228 -20.66 13.37 -3.28
N ALA A 229 -20.35 14.13 -4.34
CA ALA A 229 -19.73 15.46 -4.25
C ALA A 229 -20.56 16.47 -3.44
N ASP A 230 -21.88 16.28 -3.40
CA ASP A 230 -22.85 17.13 -2.67
C ASP A 230 -22.62 17.18 -1.15
N ALA A 231 -21.77 16.31 -0.61
CA ALA A 231 -21.33 16.36 0.78
C ALA A 231 -20.27 17.44 1.08
N SER A 232 -19.71 18.09 0.05
CA SER A 232 -18.83 19.26 0.15
C SER A 232 -19.45 20.44 -0.58
N SER A 233 -20.35 21.16 0.10
CA SER A 233 -20.93 22.41 -0.40
C SER A 233 -19.85 23.51 -0.48
N ASP A 234 -19.32 23.75 -1.67
CA ASP A 234 -18.80 25.07 -2.12
C ASP A 234 -18.47 25.10 -3.64
N ALA A 235 -19.29 24.42 -4.46
CA ALA A 235 -19.22 24.50 -5.92
C ALA A 235 -20.62 24.77 -6.51
N SER A 236 -20.90 26.03 -6.84
CA SER A 236 -22.11 26.42 -7.56
C SER A 236 -21.91 26.31 -9.07
N SER A 237 -22.36 25.22 -9.68
CA SER A 237 -22.44 25.07 -11.14
C SER A 237 -23.86 25.33 -11.64
N ALA A 238 -24.09 26.56 -12.11
CA ALA A 238 -25.25 26.89 -12.93
C ALA A 238 -24.77 27.28 -14.32
N ASP A 239 -24.72 26.32 -15.23
CA ASP A 239 -24.94 26.58 -16.66
C ASP A 239 -25.48 25.33 -17.36
N THR A 240 -26.47 25.50 -18.23
CA THR A 240 -27.19 24.41 -18.91
C THR A 240 -27.08 24.58 -20.41
N GLY A 241 -26.38 23.67 -21.10
CA GLY A 241 -26.47 23.60 -22.57
C GLY A 241 -25.30 22.97 -23.33
N ALA A 242 -25.01 21.67 -23.16
CA ALA A 242 -24.19 20.89 -24.11
C ALA A 242 -24.47 19.35 -24.07
N GLU A 243 -25.75 18.97 -24.00
CA GLU A 243 -26.24 17.63 -23.57
C GLU A 243 -25.81 16.39 -24.40
N ALA A 244 -25.11 16.55 -25.53
CA ALA A 244 -24.67 15.42 -26.37
C ALA A 244 -23.20 15.01 -26.16
N ASN A 245 -22.28 15.98 -26.00
CA ASN A 245 -20.87 15.69 -25.73
C ASN A 245 -20.59 15.52 -24.23
N GLN A 246 -21.43 16.12 -23.37
CA GLN A 246 -21.33 15.95 -21.91
C GLN A 246 -21.51 14.49 -21.53
N ALA A 247 -22.56 13.80 -22.02
CA ALA A 247 -22.82 12.41 -21.62
C ALA A 247 -21.69 11.40 -21.92
N GLU A 248 -20.87 11.62 -22.96
CA GLU A 248 -19.69 10.79 -23.23
C GLU A 248 -18.48 11.19 -22.35
N GLN A 249 -18.30 12.49 -22.09
CA GLN A 249 -17.25 12.97 -21.17
C GLN A 249 -17.55 12.57 -19.72
N ASP A 250 -18.79 12.77 -19.25
CA ASP A 250 -19.26 12.40 -17.90
C ASP A 250 -19.07 10.89 -17.66
N GLN A 251 -19.41 10.04 -18.64
CA GLN A 251 -19.14 8.59 -18.56
C GLN A 251 -17.65 8.26 -18.53
N GLN A 252 -16.81 9.00 -19.27
CA GLN A 252 -15.37 8.75 -19.29
C GLN A 252 -14.67 9.27 -18.03
N GLU A 253 -15.17 10.35 -17.43
CA GLU A 253 -14.73 10.85 -16.12
C GLU A 253 -15.18 9.90 -14.99
N ASP A 254 -16.41 9.39 -15.03
CA ASP A 254 -16.93 8.42 -14.06
C ASP A 254 -16.12 7.11 -14.05
N GLN A 255 -15.67 6.64 -15.22
CA GLN A 255 -14.81 5.46 -15.34
C GLN A 255 -13.32 5.73 -15.02
N ASN A 256 -12.89 6.99 -15.00
CA ASN A 256 -11.58 7.41 -14.51
C ASN A 256 -11.57 7.76 -13.01
N SER A 257 -12.73 7.72 -12.35
CA SER A 257 -12.87 7.97 -10.92
C SER A 257 -12.07 6.98 -10.06
N PHE A 258 -11.73 7.38 -8.83
CA PHE A 258 -11.03 6.50 -7.90
C PHE A 258 -11.79 5.19 -7.62
N PRO A 259 -13.13 5.19 -7.36
CA PRO A 259 -13.88 3.94 -7.19
C PRO A 259 -13.84 3.04 -8.43
N ALA A 260 -14.00 3.60 -9.64
CA ALA A 260 -13.94 2.84 -10.88
C ALA A 260 -12.56 2.19 -11.10
N GLN A 261 -11.48 2.95 -10.92
CA GLN A 261 -10.12 2.43 -11.09
C GLN A 261 -9.77 1.36 -10.04
N ALA A 262 -10.21 1.55 -8.78
CA ALA A 262 -10.08 0.53 -7.74
C ALA A 262 -10.81 -0.76 -8.12
N PHE A 263 -12.07 -0.66 -8.53
CA PHE A 263 -12.86 -1.82 -8.93
C PHE A 263 -12.31 -2.51 -10.18
N ALA A 264 -11.79 -1.76 -11.17
CA ALA A 264 -11.12 -2.35 -12.33
C ALA A 264 -9.88 -3.18 -11.91
N GLY A 265 -9.12 -2.70 -10.91
CA GLY A 265 -8.03 -3.47 -10.30
C GLY A 265 -8.50 -4.75 -9.61
N ILE A 266 -9.61 -4.69 -8.87
CA ILE A 266 -10.23 -5.86 -8.23
C ILE A 266 -10.74 -6.86 -9.28
N TRP A 267 -11.51 -6.38 -10.26
CA TRP A 267 -12.21 -7.21 -11.23
C TRP A 267 -11.26 -7.87 -12.24
N GLN A 268 -10.11 -7.26 -12.52
CA GLN A 268 -9.01 -7.89 -13.25
C GLN A 268 -8.55 -9.21 -12.59
N VAL A 269 -8.69 -9.34 -11.27
CA VAL A 269 -8.26 -10.51 -10.49
C VAL A 269 -9.44 -11.42 -10.14
N LEU A 270 -10.54 -10.88 -9.61
CA LEU A 270 -11.69 -11.68 -9.15
C LEU A 270 -12.66 -12.05 -10.28
N GLY A 271 -12.82 -11.20 -11.29
CA GLY A 271 -13.77 -11.38 -12.38
C GLY A 271 -13.67 -12.74 -13.11
N PRO A 272 -12.47 -13.30 -13.38
CA PRO A 272 -12.34 -14.67 -13.90
C PRO A 272 -12.99 -15.74 -13.02
N TYR A 273 -12.86 -15.64 -11.69
CA TYR A 273 -13.46 -16.62 -10.76
C TYR A 273 -14.98 -16.48 -10.70
N PHE A 274 -15.53 -15.26 -10.79
CA PHE A 274 -16.98 -15.03 -10.91
C PHE A 274 -17.53 -15.61 -12.23
N LYS A 275 -16.85 -15.39 -13.36
CA LYS A 275 -17.20 -15.97 -14.67
C LYS A 275 -17.20 -17.49 -14.67
N ASP A 276 -16.22 -18.09 -14.02
CA ASP A 276 -16.12 -19.54 -13.85
C ASP A 276 -17.06 -20.09 -12.77
N GLY A 277 -17.85 -19.25 -12.08
CA GLY A 277 -18.74 -19.64 -10.98
C GLY A 277 -18.01 -20.21 -9.77
N LYS A 278 -16.71 -19.90 -9.61
CA LYS A 278 -15.88 -20.27 -8.45
C LYS A 278 -15.98 -19.27 -7.30
N ALA A 279 -16.52 -18.10 -7.57
CA ALA A 279 -16.87 -17.09 -6.58
C ALA A 279 -18.22 -16.47 -6.94
N ASP A 280 -18.98 -16.04 -5.94
CA ASP A 280 -20.20 -15.26 -6.09
C ASP A 280 -20.38 -14.24 -4.95
N SER A 281 -21.24 -13.25 -5.15
CA SER A 281 -21.55 -12.21 -4.16
C SER A 281 -22.79 -12.61 -3.36
N PRO A 282 -22.73 -12.67 -2.02
CA PRO A 282 -23.90 -12.98 -1.17
C PRO A 282 -25.08 -12.04 -1.41
N SER A 283 -24.81 -10.77 -1.71
CA SER A 283 -25.83 -9.76 -1.99
C SER A 283 -26.40 -9.82 -3.43
N GLY A 284 -25.83 -10.65 -4.30
CA GLY A 284 -26.16 -10.69 -5.73
C GLY A 284 -25.73 -9.45 -6.53
N ARG A 285 -25.00 -8.50 -5.91
CA ARG A 285 -24.54 -7.25 -6.55
C ARG A 285 -23.54 -7.50 -7.68
N LEU A 286 -22.84 -8.64 -7.67
CA LEU A 286 -21.89 -9.05 -8.71
C LEU A 286 -22.20 -10.48 -9.19
N GLN A 287 -22.15 -10.66 -10.50
CA GLN A 287 -22.55 -11.87 -11.21
C GLN A 287 -21.50 -12.28 -12.26
N ALA A 288 -21.70 -13.44 -12.90
CA ALA A 288 -20.76 -13.98 -13.89
C ALA A 288 -20.65 -13.13 -15.17
N ASP A 289 -21.65 -12.31 -15.48
CA ASP A 289 -21.68 -11.37 -16.60
C ASP A 289 -21.16 -9.96 -16.25
N SER A 290 -20.89 -9.68 -14.98
CA SER A 290 -20.33 -8.40 -14.55
C SER A 290 -18.94 -8.10 -15.17
N THR A 291 -18.68 -6.82 -15.34
CA THR A 291 -17.52 -6.25 -16.02
C THR A 291 -16.82 -5.23 -15.13
N GLU A 292 -15.61 -4.80 -15.51
CA GLU A 292 -14.86 -3.75 -14.80
C GLU A 292 -15.60 -2.39 -14.72
N ARG A 293 -16.68 -2.20 -15.48
CA ARG A 293 -17.48 -0.98 -15.49
C ARG A 293 -18.61 -0.96 -14.45
N ASP A 294 -18.99 -2.12 -13.92
CA ASP A 294 -20.16 -2.29 -13.02
C ASP A 294 -19.84 -1.94 -11.56
N TRP A 295 -18.87 -1.05 -11.34
CA TRP A 295 -18.35 -0.70 -10.02
C TRP A 295 -19.42 -0.03 -9.14
N GLN A 296 -20.39 0.69 -9.73
CA GLN A 296 -21.48 1.32 -9.01
C GLN A 296 -22.37 0.29 -8.30
N ALA A 297 -22.41 -0.97 -8.78
CA ALA A 297 -23.20 -2.03 -8.15
C ALA A 297 -22.71 -2.38 -6.73
N VAL A 298 -21.42 -2.13 -6.43
CA VAL A 298 -20.81 -2.34 -5.10
C VAL A 298 -20.44 -1.04 -4.37
N ALA A 299 -20.73 0.11 -4.98
CA ALA A 299 -20.49 1.42 -4.39
C ALA A 299 -21.49 1.78 -3.27
N PHE A 300 -21.05 2.52 -2.25
CA PHE A 300 -21.92 3.08 -1.19
C PHE A 300 -21.29 4.33 -0.54
N ASP A 301 -22.09 5.22 0.07
CA ASP A 301 -21.54 6.30 0.91
C ASP A 301 -21.17 5.74 2.28
N PRO A 302 -19.87 5.72 2.67
CA PRO A 302 -19.46 5.22 3.98
C PRO A 302 -19.73 6.21 5.12
N GLY A 303 -20.38 7.34 4.85
CA GLY A 303 -20.77 8.32 5.87
C GLY A 303 -19.59 9.06 6.49
N LYS A 304 -19.75 9.44 7.76
CA LYS A 304 -18.70 10.11 8.58
C LYS A 304 -18.17 9.21 9.70
N ASP A 305 -18.80 8.07 9.91
CA ASP A 305 -18.53 7.12 10.99
C ASP A 305 -18.85 5.69 10.52
N ALA A 306 -18.50 4.71 11.35
CA ALA A 306 -18.64 3.28 11.06
C ALA A 306 -20.09 2.80 10.81
N SER A 307 -21.12 3.53 11.25
CA SER A 307 -22.51 3.05 11.24
C SER A 307 -23.09 2.89 9.83
N ALA A 308 -22.68 3.73 8.88
CA ALA A 308 -23.16 3.61 7.49
C ALA A 308 -22.63 2.33 6.83
N THR A 309 -21.37 1.97 7.10
CA THR A 309 -20.76 0.73 6.61
C THR A 309 -21.41 -0.51 7.21
N GLY A 310 -21.71 -0.49 8.51
CA GLY A 310 -22.41 -1.60 9.17
C GLY A 310 -23.79 -1.85 8.56
N LYS A 311 -24.62 -0.80 8.42
CA LYS A 311 -25.95 -0.89 7.80
C LYS A 311 -25.91 -1.41 6.36
N GLU A 312 -24.95 -0.96 5.56
CA GLU A 312 -24.78 -1.45 4.19
C GLU A 312 -24.39 -2.94 4.18
N LEU A 313 -23.51 -3.38 5.09
CA LEU A 313 -23.13 -4.79 5.21
C LEU A 313 -24.30 -5.67 5.67
N ALA A 314 -25.01 -5.28 6.73
CA ALA A 314 -26.19 -6.01 7.22
C ALA A 314 -27.26 -6.14 6.13
N THR A 315 -27.50 -5.07 5.37
CA THR A 315 -28.41 -5.07 4.20
C THR A 315 -27.93 -6.06 3.12
N ARG A 316 -26.64 -6.04 2.77
CA ARG A 316 -26.04 -6.94 1.76
C ARG A 316 -26.07 -8.42 2.16
N LEU A 317 -25.86 -8.70 3.43
CA LEU A 317 -25.95 -10.05 4.00
C LEU A 317 -27.40 -10.45 4.32
N SER A 318 -28.39 -9.58 4.09
CA SER A 318 -29.80 -9.80 4.48
C SER A 318 -30.01 -10.08 5.99
N MET A 319 -29.08 -9.62 6.82
CA MET A 319 -29.03 -9.84 8.27
C MET A 319 -29.72 -8.71 9.02
N ASN A 320 -31.03 -8.54 8.79
CA ASN A 320 -31.87 -7.61 9.55
C ASN A 320 -32.46 -8.31 10.79
N ASP A 321 -33.12 -7.57 11.69
CA ASP A 321 -33.62 -8.04 13.01
C ASP A 321 -34.46 -9.34 13.01
N ASP A 322 -35.04 -9.73 11.86
CA ASP A 322 -35.87 -10.94 11.68
C ASP A 322 -35.11 -12.17 11.10
N ALA A 323 -33.79 -12.06 10.87
CA ALA A 323 -32.99 -13.13 10.26
C ALA A 323 -32.91 -14.40 11.15
N LYS A 324 -33.07 -15.57 10.54
CA LYS A 324 -33.15 -16.87 11.24
C LYS A 324 -31.92 -17.75 11.14
N SER A 325 -30.97 -17.37 10.28
CA SER A 325 -29.74 -18.08 9.97
C SER A 325 -28.76 -17.08 9.37
N HIS A 326 -27.48 -17.20 9.69
CA HIS A 326 -26.45 -16.34 9.12
C HIS A 326 -26.27 -16.58 7.61
N THR A 327 -26.02 -15.50 6.87
CA THR A 327 -25.61 -15.59 5.46
C THR A 327 -24.13 -15.89 5.38
N GLU A 328 -23.75 -16.92 4.64
CA GLU A 328 -22.35 -17.31 4.46
C GLU A 328 -21.56 -16.27 3.68
N VAL A 329 -20.40 -15.87 4.22
CA VAL A 329 -19.43 -14.97 3.60
C VAL A 329 -18.02 -15.45 3.93
N ASP A 330 -17.23 -15.78 2.92
CA ASP A 330 -15.85 -16.24 3.08
C ASP A 330 -14.86 -15.07 3.11
N GLY A 331 -15.18 -14.00 2.37
CA GLY A 331 -14.29 -12.85 2.18
C GLY A 331 -15.03 -11.53 2.02
N ILE A 332 -14.49 -10.48 2.65
CA ILE A 332 -14.94 -9.09 2.48
C ILE A 332 -13.76 -8.24 2.08
N LEU A 333 -13.82 -7.66 0.88
CA LEU A 333 -12.86 -6.67 0.40
C LEU A 333 -13.35 -5.28 0.83
N ALA A 334 -12.93 -4.85 2.01
CA ALA A 334 -13.18 -3.50 2.50
C ALA A 334 -12.05 -2.58 2.03
N MET A 335 -12.36 -1.64 1.13
CA MET A 335 -11.31 -0.94 0.37
C MET A 335 -10.26 -0.17 1.20
N ASN A 336 -10.59 0.24 2.43
CA ASN A 336 -9.66 0.84 3.38
C ASN A 336 -10.03 0.47 4.83
N ASP A 337 -9.11 0.71 5.77
CA ASP A 337 -9.25 0.31 7.18
C ASP A 337 -10.40 1.04 7.91
N PHE A 338 -10.81 2.23 7.46
CA PHE A 338 -12.01 2.91 7.99
C PHE A 338 -13.29 2.11 7.65
N ILE A 339 -13.37 1.50 6.46
CA ILE A 339 -14.45 0.56 6.13
C ILE A 339 -14.33 -0.71 6.97
N VAL A 340 -13.13 -1.26 7.16
CA VAL A 340 -12.92 -2.44 8.00
C VAL A 340 -13.49 -2.26 9.41
N SER A 341 -13.27 -1.10 10.06
CA SER A 341 -13.79 -0.86 11.41
C SER A 341 -15.33 -0.88 11.50
N GLY A 342 -16.04 -0.51 10.43
CA GLY A 342 -17.50 -0.70 10.33
C GLY A 342 -17.89 -2.16 10.12
N VAL A 343 -17.20 -2.87 9.22
CA VAL A 343 -17.43 -4.30 8.95
C VAL A 343 -17.21 -5.14 10.21
N VAL A 344 -16.11 -4.92 10.92
CA VAL A 344 -15.73 -5.68 12.12
C VAL A 344 -16.72 -5.46 13.27
N SER A 345 -17.18 -4.22 13.49
CA SER A 345 -18.22 -3.98 14.51
C SER A 345 -19.52 -4.69 14.13
N GLU A 346 -19.98 -4.53 12.90
CA GLU A 346 -21.25 -5.10 12.45
C GLU A 346 -21.25 -6.63 12.48
N LEU A 347 -20.21 -7.30 11.96
CA LEU A 347 -20.14 -8.77 11.99
C LEU A 347 -20.20 -9.35 13.41
N ARG A 348 -19.54 -8.69 14.38
CA ARG A 348 -19.62 -9.09 15.79
C ARG A 348 -21.04 -8.97 16.32
N ASP A 349 -21.68 -7.84 16.03
CA ASP A 349 -23.00 -7.46 16.52
C ASP A 349 -24.10 -8.34 15.86
N LEU A 350 -23.95 -8.68 14.58
CA LEU A 350 -24.80 -9.61 13.81
C LEU A 350 -24.70 -11.08 14.26
N GLY A 351 -23.54 -11.50 14.78
CA GLY A 351 -23.40 -12.84 15.37
C GLY A 351 -22.25 -13.69 14.85
N TYR A 352 -21.44 -13.21 13.90
CA TYR A 352 -20.28 -13.95 13.36
C TYR A 352 -19.17 -14.14 14.41
N ARG A 353 -18.42 -15.24 14.30
CA ARG A 353 -17.48 -15.78 15.31
C ARG A 353 -16.23 -16.37 14.67
N GLY A 354 -15.11 -16.26 15.38
CA GLY A 354 -13.80 -16.77 14.95
C GLY A 354 -12.84 -15.65 14.58
N SER A 355 -11.85 -15.96 13.76
CA SER A 355 -10.91 -14.96 13.20
C SER A 355 -10.37 -15.46 11.86
N SER A 356 -9.81 -14.53 11.09
CA SER A 356 -9.18 -14.78 9.79
C SER A 356 -7.66 -14.96 9.85
N ALA A 357 -7.06 -14.89 11.04
CA ALA A 357 -5.62 -14.96 11.27
C ALA A 357 -5.00 -16.28 10.77
N ASP A 358 -3.77 -16.22 10.25
CA ASP A 358 -2.97 -17.41 9.90
C ASP A 358 -2.33 -18.11 11.13
N VAL A 359 -2.70 -17.67 12.33
CA VAL A 359 -2.17 -18.10 13.63
C VAL A 359 -3.33 -18.19 14.63
N ASN A 360 -3.33 -19.19 15.51
CA ASN A 360 -4.36 -19.37 16.53
C ASN A 360 -4.45 -18.13 17.46
N PRO A 361 -5.61 -17.45 17.58
CA PRO A 361 -5.78 -16.27 18.44
C PRO A 361 -5.64 -16.55 19.95
N GLU A 362 -5.49 -17.81 20.39
CA GLU A 362 -5.11 -18.13 21.78
C GLU A 362 -3.70 -17.65 22.19
N ILE A 363 -2.90 -17.12 21.26
CA ILE A 363 -1.73 -16.30 21.64
C ILE A 363 -2.22 -14.95 22.18
N SER A 364 -2.63 -14.94 23.45
CA SER A 364 -2.87 -13.69 24.18
C SER A 364 -1.61 -12.81 24.16
N ILE A 365 -1.78 -11.52 24.45
CA ILE A 365 -0.68 -10.52 24.54
C ILE A 365 0.50 -11.06 25.38
N SER A 366 0.21 -11.83 26.45
CA SER A 366 1.18 -12.53 27.30
C SER A 366 2.05 -13.56 26.56
N GLY A 367 1.48 -14.30 25.61
CA GLY A 367 2.19 -15.29 24.79
C GLY A 367 3.13 -14.66 23.77
N ILE A 368 2.79 -13.47 23.25
CA ILE A 368 3.69 -12.71 22.38
C ILE A 368 4.92 -12.27 23.18
N VAL A 369 4.73 -11.69 24.39
CA VAL A 369 5.84 -11.31 25.28
C VAL A 369 6.73 -12.50 25.66
N GLY A 370 6.16 -13.70 25.83
CA GLY A 370 6.93 -14.94 26.04
C GLY A 370 7.80 -15.34 24.84
N SER A 371 7.29 -15.18 23.61
CA SER A 371 8.06 -15.51 22.39
C SER A 371 9.12 -14.46 22.03
N MET A 372 8.96 -13.19 22.46
CA MET A 372 9.98 -12.14 22.32
C MET A 372 11.31 -12.45 23.04
N ALA A 373 11.30 -13.34 24.04
CA ALA A 373 12.53 -13.81 24.70
C ALA A 373 13.29 -14.91 23.90
N GLY A 374 12.88 -15.20 22.66
CA GLY A 374 13.63 -16.01 21.70
C GLY A 374 13.56 -17.52 21.92
N ARG A 375 12.41 -18.06 22.36
CA ARG A 375 12.31 -19.47 22.75
C ARG A 375 11.07 -20.27 22.36
N GLN A 376 10.31 -19.84 21.36
CA GLN A 376 9.23 -20.66 20.81
C GLN A 376 9.00 -20.44 19.31
N ASP A 377 9.20 -21.50 18.52
CA ASP A 377 8.65 -21.56 17.17
C ASP A 377 7.12 -21.64 17.29
N LEU A 378 6.42 -20.65 16.73
CA LEU A 378 4.97 -20.63 16.72
C LEU A 378 4.47 -21.72 15.76
N HIS A 379 3.90 -22.79 16.30
CA HIS A 379 3.32 -23.88 15.53
C HIS A 379 2.11 -23.38 14.73
N ARG A 380 2.36 -23.10 13.45
CA ARG A 380 1.35 -22.70 12.46
C ARG A 380 0.35 -23.84 12.26
N GLN A 381 -0.93 -23.58 12.49
CA GLN A 381 -2.02 -24.43 12.03
C GLN A 381 -3.02 -23.57 11.28
N ARG A 382 -3.54 -24.12 10.18
CA ARG A 382 -4.51 -23.45 9.31
C ARG A 382 -5.83 -23.29 10.07
N VAL A 383 -6.49 -22.14 9.95
CA VAL A 383 -7.90 -22.00 10.34
C VAL A 383 -8.71 -23.07 9.59
N PRO A 384 -9.56 -23.87 10.27
CA PRO A 384 -10.43 -24.83 9.60
C PRO A 384 -11.28 -24.13 8.54
N LYS A 385 -11.43 -24.74 7.36
CA LYS A 385 -12.47 -24.28 6.43
C LYS A 385 -13.85 -24.46 7.10
N PRO A 386 -14.85 -23.64 6.74
CA PRO A 386 -16.25 -23.96 7.03
C PRO A 386 -16.56 -25.41 6.67
N ALA A 387 -17.46 -26.04 7.41
CA ALA A 387 -17.75 -27.46 7.26
C ALA A 387 -18.20 -27.74 5.82
N GLN A 388 -17.43 -28.55 5.09
CA GLN A 388 -17.85 -29.00 3.76
C GLN A 388 -19.19 -29.72 3.89
N SER A 389 -20.21 -29.24 3.17
CA SER A 389 -21.48 -29.94 3.03
C SER A 389 -21.20 -31.41 2.69
N PRO A 390 -21.67 -32.39 3.50
CA PRO A 390 -21.27 -33.77 3.33
C PRO A 390 -21.75 -34.29 1.98
N ALA A 391 -20.79 -34.59 1.09
CA ALA A 391 -21.07 -35.22 -0.19
C ALA A 391 -21.84 -36.52 0.05
N SER A 392 -23.06 -36.61 -0.48
CA SER A 392 -24.04 -37.67 -0.18
C SER A 392 -23.54 -39.06 -0.58
N GLN A 393 -22.82 -39.74 0.31
CA GLN A 393 -22.44 -41.14 0.12
C GLN A 393 -23.65 -42.05 0.32
N ASN A 394 -24.35 -42.35 -0.77
CA ASN A 394 -25.32 -43.44 -0.84
C ASN A 394 -24.67 -44.77 -0.43
N SER A 395 -24.92 -45.21 0.80
CA SER A 395 -24.54 -46.53 1.31
C SER A 395 -25.79 -47.24 1.84
N SER A 396 -26.40 -48.05 0.98
CA SER A 396 -27.55 -48.90 1.36
C SER A 396 -27.06 -50.12 2.14
N GLY A 397 -27.59 -50.37 3.35
CA GLY A 397 -27.07 -51.44 4.21
C GLY A 397 -27.77 -51.66 5.56
N SER A 398 -28.97 -52.25 5.52
CA SER A 398 -29.50 -53.25 6.47
C SER A 398 -29.32 -53.11 8.01
N GLN A 399 -30.46 -52.87 8.68
CA GLN A 399 -30.86 -53.17 10.07
C GLN A 399 -29.94 -53.99 11.01
N THR A 400 -29.88 -53.59 12.29
CA THR A 400 -30.43 -54.39 13.42
C THR A 400 -30.66 -53.54 14.69
N ASP A 401 -31.26 -54.13 15.73
CA ASP A 401 -32.27 -53.48 16.59
C ASP A 401 -31.83 -53.18 18.05
N SER A 402 -32.58 -52.27 18.69
CA SER A 402 -32.89 -52.17 20.12
C SER A 402 -31.80 -51.75 21.14
N SER A 403 -31.96 -50.56 21.73
CA SER A 403 -32.62 -50.42 23.06
C SER A 403 -32.68 -48.96 23.52
N GLN A 404 -33.80 -48.57 24.14
CA GLN A 404 -34.05 -47.22 24.65
C GLN A 404 -33.40 -47.03 26.02
N ASN A 405 -32.77 -45.87 26.27
CA ASN A 405 -32.84 -45.29 27.62
C ASN A 405 -32.80 -43.75 27.62
N THR A 406 -33.93 -43.19 28.03
CA THR A 406 -34.23 -41.85 28.54
C THR A 406 -33.15 -40.74 28.54
N GLY A 407 -33.48 -39.64 27.85
CA GLY A 407 -33.58 -38.35 28.55
C GLY A 407 -32.29 -37.62 28.93
N LYS A 408 -31.47 -37.29 27.93
CA LYS A 408 -30.74 -36.01 27.96
C LYS A 408 -31.11 -35.20 26.73
N THR A 409 -31.45 -33.93 26.94
CA THR A 409 -31.57 -32.94 25.88
C THR A 409 -30.18 -32.73 25.31
N GLN A 410 -29.85 -33.51 24.28
CA GLN A 410 -28.70 -33.27 23.45
C GLN A 410 -29.08 -32.04 22.62
N GLU A 411 -28.57 -30.87 23.00
CA GLU A 411 -28.69 -29.68 22.16
C GLU A 411 -28.11 -30.03 20.80
N SER A 412 -29.01 -30.12 19.81
CA SER A 412 -28.64 -30.10 18.42
C SER A 412 -28.09 -28.70 18.13
N THR A 413 -26.80 -28.50 18.37
CA THR A 413 -26.05 -27.40 17.77
C THR A 413 -26.24 -27.53 16.27
N SER A 414 -27.14 -26.72 15.71
CA SER A 414 -27.44 -26.71 14.28
C SER A 414 -26.15 -26.43 13.53
N SER A 415 -25.70 -27.40 12.72
CA SER A 415 -24.52 -27.31 11.87
C SER A 415 -24.63 -26.26 10.74
N ASP A 416 -25.78 -25.61 10.66
CA ASP A 416 -26.29 -24.91 9.48
C ASP A 416 -26.37 -23.38 9.72
N ASP A 417 -25.88 -22.88 10.86
CA ASP A 417 -25.80 -21.45 11.14
C ASP A 417 -24.41 -20.93 10.74
N HIS A 418 -24.32 -20.32 9.55
CA HIS A 418 -23.07 -19.91 8.87
C HIS A 418 -22.36 -18.70 9.53
N THR A 419 -22.03 -18.87 10.81
CA THR A 419 -21.47 -17.88 11.73
C THR A 419 -19.96 -17.66 11.57
N ALA A 420 -19.30 -18.29 10.59
CA ALA A 420 -17.85 -18.23 10.45
C ALA A 420 -17.35 -16.81 10.10
N TRP A 421 -16.31 -16.34 10.79
CA TRP A 421 -15.72 -15.03 10.52
C TRP A 421 -15.03 -14.97 9.14
N PRO A 422 -15.37 -14.00 8.27
CA PRO A 422 -14.79 -13.87 6.93
C PRO A 422 -13.34 -13.39 6.97
N ILE A 423 -12.63 -13.59 5.86
CA ILE A 423 -11.34 -12.94 5.60
C ILE A 423 -11.58 -11.49 5.18
N ILE A 424 -11.10 -10.54 5.98
CA ILE A 424 -11.31 -9.10 5.73
C ILE A 424 -9.98 -8.44 5.32
N SER A 425 -9.92 -7.86 4.13
CA SER A 425 -8.80 -7.01 3.70
C SER A 425 -9.08 -5.53 3.96
N GLY A 426 -8.01 -4.74 4.04
CA GLY A 426 -8.04 -3.28 4.19
C GLY A 426 -6.87 -2.59 3.51
N TYR A 427 -6.78 -1.27 3.70
CA TYR A 427 -5.72 -0.41 3.22
C TYR A 427 -5.56 0.83 4.10
N GLY A 428 -4.31 1.24 4.32
CA GLY A 428 -3.91 2.45 5.04
C GLY A 428 -2.99 2.18 6.23
N ALA A 429 -3.00 0.96 6.76
CA ALA A 429 -2.34 0.55 8.00
C ALA A 429 -2.65 1.48 9.17
N TYR A 430 -3.94 1.74 9.39
CA TYR A 430 -4.46 2.62 10.44
C TYR A 430 -4.01 2.14 11.82
N ALA A 431 -3.45 3.05 12.64
CA ALA A 431 -2.87 2.71 13.93
C ALA A 431 -3.90 2.08 14.90
N ASP A 432 -5.13 2.59 14.89
CA ASP A 432 -6.27 2.09 15.68
C ASP A 432 -6.86 0.77 15.16
N ASN A 433 -6.56 0.37 13.92
CA ASN A 433 -6.90 -0.94 13.37
C ASN A 433 -5.82 -2.00 13.62
N ILE A 434 -4.59 -1.64 14.01
CA ILE A 434 -3.51 -2.60 14.26
C ILE A 434 -3.91 -3.74 15.23
N PRO A 435 -4.63 -3.48 16.36
CA PRO A 435 -5.12 -4.56 17.22
C PRO A 435 -6.04 -5.57 16.51
N GLN A 436 -6.88 -5.11 15.57
CA GLN A 436 -7.76 -5.97 14.76
C GLN A 436 -6.96 -6.86 13.79
N ILE A 437 -5.77 -6.41 13.37
CA ILE A 437 -4.85 -7.22 12.55
C ILE A 437 -4.13 -8.26 13.41
N VAL A 438 -3.84 -7.94 14.67
CA VAL A 438 -3.18 -8.85 15.62
C VAL A 438 -4.12 -9.97 16.08
N ASP A 439 -5.39 -9.66 16.36
CA ASP A 439 -6.39 -10.66 16.77
C ASP A 439 -7.05 -11.42 15.61
N GLY A 440 -6.86 -10.95 14.38
CA GLY A 440 -7.37 -11.57 13.16
C GLY A 440 -8.81 -11.22 12.79
N GLN A 441 -9.42 -10.22 13.43
CA GLN A 441 -10.69 -9.65 12.98
C GLN A 441 -10.50 -9.00 11.59
N GLN A 442 -9.40 -8.26 11.40
CA GLN A 442 -8.88 -7.87 10.09
C GLN A 442 -7.77 -8.86 9.68
N TRP A 443 -7.85 -9.48 8.50
CA TRP A 443 -6.79 -10.40 8.04
C TRP A 443 -5.52 -9.63 7.67
N MET A 444 -5.70 -8.57 6.88
CA MET A 444 -4.60 -7.74 6.41
C MET A 444 -4.99 -6.29 6.15
N THR A 445 -3.98 -5.43 6.10
CA THR A 445 -4.03 -4.10 5.51
C THR A 445 -2.92 -3.94 4.46
N GLY A 446 -3.03 -2.95 3.59
CA GLY A 446 -1.99 -2.57 2.63
C GLY A 446 -1.44 -1.17 2.88
N LEU A 447 -0.20 -0.93 2.42
CA LEU A 447 0.46 0.38 2.50
C LEU A 447 1.58 0.54 1.46
N GLU A 448 1.96 1.79 1.16
CA GLU A 448 3.17 2.15 0.40
C GLU A 448 4.48 1.68 1.05
N ASP A 449 5.47 1.29 0.24
CA ASP A 449 6.84 1.02 0.71
C ASP A 449 7.63 2.33 0.86
N ARG A 450 7.24 3.15 1.84
CA ARG A 450 7.77 4.50 2.08
C ARG A 450 9.30 4.56 2.25
N LEU A 451 9.90 3.65 3.01
CA LEU A 451 11.35 3.58 3.20
C LEU A 451 12.10 3.12 1.95
N GLY A 452 11.59 2.10 1.25
CA GLY A 452 12.17 1.65 -0.01
C GLY A 452 12.10 2.74 -1.09
N LEU A 453 10.98 3.45 -1.16
CA LEU A 453 10.75 4.57 -2.05
C LEU A 453 11.69 5.75 -1.74
N ALA A 454 11.79 6.16 -0.47
CA ALA A 454 12.73 7.19 -0.03
C ALA A 454 14.18 6.86 -0.41
N GLY A 455 14.58 5.59 -0.29
CA GLY A 455 15.88 5.08 -0.74
C GLY A 455 16.11 5.24 -2.25
N ASP A 456 15.13 4.85 -3.06
CA ASP A 456 15.26 4.91 -4.53
C ASP A 456 15.18 6.35 -5.06
N ILE A 457 14.36 7.22 -4.47
CA ILE A 457 14.35 8.66 -4.77
C ILE A 457 15.71 9.28 -4.42
N ALA A 458 16.30 8.94 -3.28
CA ALA A 458 17.60 9.47 -2.86
C ALA A 458 18.72 9.11 -3.84
N LYS A 459 18.80 7.84 -4.25
CA LYS A 459 19.74 7.37 -5.29
C LYS A 459 19.54 8.10 -6.61
N ALA A 460 18.29 8.31 -7.02
CA ALA A 460 17.98 9.05 -8.24
C ALA A 460 18.46 10.50 -8.16
N CYS A 461 18.19 11.22 -7.07
CA CYS A 461 18.64 12.60 -6.86
C CYS A 461 20.18 12.72 -6.83
N VAL A 462 20.86 11.77 -6.18
CA VAL A 462 22.32 11.70 -6.11
C VAL A 462 22.94 11.43 -7.48
N ASN A 463 22.35 10.52 -8.28
CA ASN A 463 22.84 10.23 -9.63
C ASN A 463 22.55 11.39 -10.61
N LEU A 464 21.39 12.03 -10.51
CA LEU A 464 21.08 13.26 -11.25
C LEU A 464 22.11 14.36 -10.94
N ASN A 465 22.38 14.65 -9.65
CA ASN A 465 23.37 15.65 -9.27
C ASN A 465 24.83 15.33 -9.66
N SER A 466 25.21 14.04 -9.73
CA SER A 466 26.61 13.63 -9.97
C SER A 466 26.94 13.19 -11.40
N GLN A 467 25.96 12.68 -12.15
CA GLN A 467 26.13 12.18 -13.53
C GLN A 467 25.14 12.80 -14.53
N GLY A 468 24.17 13.60 -14.06
CA GLY A 468 23.14 14.22 -14.90
C GLY A 468 22.10 13.24 -15.44
N LYS A 469 21.92 12.07 -14.81
CA LYS A 469 21.08 10.97 -15.33
C LYS A 469 20.31 10.25 -14.22
N VAL A 470 19.13 9.73 -14.60
CA VAL A 470 18.37 8.77 -13.80
C VAL A 470 19.13 7.44 -13.76
N PRO A 471 19.29 6.79 -12.58
CA PRO A 471 19.93 5.48 -12.48
C PRO A 471 19.06 4.38 -13.10
N ALA A 472 19.70 3.34 -13.64
CA ALA A 472 19.01 2.09 -13.94
C ALA A 472 18.76 1.32 -12.62
N MET A 473 17.48 1.07 -12.31
CA MET A 473 17.02 0.31 -11.15
C MET A 473 15.76 -0.46 -11.54
N ASP A 474 15.53 -1.63 -10.95
CA ASP A 474 14.33 -2.47 -11.25
C ASP A 474 13.01 -1.76 -10.94
N THR A 475 13.04 -0.77 -10.04
CA THR A 475 11.92 0.10 -9.68
C THR A 475 11.71 1.29 -10.62
N ILE A 476 12.57 1.46 -11.64
CA ILE A 476 12.44 2.53 -12.65
C ILE A 476 12.21 1.94 -14.04
N GLN A 477 11.05 2.28 -14.62
CA GLN A 477 10.68 1.91 -15.98
C GLN A 477 10.68 3.13 -16.90
N THR A 478 11.07 2.97 -18.16
CA THR A 478 10.87 4.01 -19.19
C THR A 478 9.52 3.79 -19.85
N VAL A 479 8.61 4.74 -19.67
CA VAL A 479 7.27 4.74 -20.29
C VAL A 479 7.22 5.77 -21.41
N ASN A 480 6.43 5.51 -22.45
CA ASN A 480 6.10 6.50 -23.45
C ASN A 480 4.83 7.26 -23.02
N GLN A 481 4.94 8.57 -22.83
CA GLN A 481 3.82 9.45 -22.52
C GLN A 481 3.88 10.63 -23.50
N ASP A 482 2.77 10.89 -24.21
CA ASP A 482 2.63 11.94 -25.23
C ASP A 482 3.75 11.95 -26.30
N GLY A 483 4.15 10.76 -26.74
CA GLY A 483 5.22 10.57 -27.72
C GLY A 483 6.64 10.81 -27.19
N LYS A 484 6.79 11.02 -25.88
CA LYS A 484 8.08 11.24 -25.21
C LYS A 484 8.40 10.12 -24.22
N GLN A 485 9.69 9.86 -24.03
CA GLN A 485 10.14 9.00 -22.93
C GLN A 485 10.11 9.74 -21.59
N LEU A 486 9.55 9.07 -20.60
CA LEU A 486 9.51 9.48 -19.20
C LEU A 486 10.04 8.32 -18.36
N HIS A 487 10.99 8.59 -17.47
CA HIS A 487 11.37 7.63 -16.44
C HIS A 487 10.32 7.67 -15.33
N ARG A 488 9.84 6.50 -14.94
CA ARG A 488 8.82 6.31 -13.91
C ARG A 488 9.35 5.39 -12.81
N LEU A 489 9.50 5.91 -11.60
CA LEU A 489 9.77 5.13 -10.40
C LEU A 489 8.44 4.67 -9.80
N SER A 490 8.29 3.37 -9.53
CA SER A 490 7.21 2.83 -8.69
C SER A 490 7.70 1.62 -7.89
N ARG A 491 6.99 1.27 -6.81
CA ARG A 491 7.27 0.08 -5.98
C ARG A 491 5.98 -0.72 -5.78
N PRO A 492 6.06 -2.05 -5.60
CA PRO A 492 4.90 -2.85 -5.21
C PRO A 492 4.37 -2.43 -3.83
N LEU A 493 3.05 -2.40 -3.68
CA LEU A 493 2.42 -2.16 -2.38
C LEU A 493 2.76 -3.27 -1.39
N VAL A 494 2.96 -2.89 -0.13
CA VAL A 494 3.23 -3.80 0.98
C VAL A 494 1.91 -4.29 1.55
N ALA A 495 1.80 -5.59 1.82
CA ALA A 495 0.68 -6.18 2.54
C ALA A 495 1.14 -6.59 3.96
N VAL A 496 0.35 -6.25 4.97
CA VAL A 496 0.62 -6.52 6.39
C VAL A 496 -0.51 -7.34 6.99
N SER A 497 -0.14 -8.43 7.64
CA SER A 497 -0.99 -9.34 8.42
C SER A 497 -0.30 -9.61 9.77
N ALA A 498 -0.98 -10.26 10.72
CA ALA A 498 -0.39 -10.72 11.98
C ALA A 498 0.99 -11.42 11.79
N SER A 499 1.15 -12.18 10.70
CA SER A 499 2.34 -12.99 10.44
C SER A 499 3.62 -12.20 10.13
N ASN A 500 3.51 -10.98 9.60
CA ASN A 500 4.64 -10.13 9.22
C ASN A 500 4.64 -8.74 9.89
N LEU A 501 3.60 -8.39 10.65
CA LEU A 501 3.41 -7.07 11.25
C LEU A 501 4.64 -6.52 11.98
N LYS A 502 5.27 -7.33 12.83
CA LYS A 502 6.49 -6.91 13.55
C LYS A 502 7.61 -6.52 12.58
N ALA A 503 7.93 -7.40 11.63
CA ALA A 503 9.02 -7.17 10.68
C ALA A 503 8.74 -6.00 9.73
N THR A 504 7.47 -5.79 9.37
CA THR A 504 7.07 -4.80 8.34
C THR A 504 6.74 -3.42 8.92
N LEU A 505 6.17 -3.33 10.13
CA LEU A 505 5.76 -2.05 10.73
C LEU A 505 6.57 -1.63 11.97
N ILE A 506 7.01 -2.58 12.80
CA ILE A 506 7.69 -2.25 14.08
C ILE A 506 9.22 -2.17 13.87
N ASP A 507 9.82 -3.19 13.25
CA ASP A 507 11.27 -3.26 13.04
C ASP A 507 11.76 -2.24 11.99
N THR A 508 10.87 -1.78 11.11
CA THR A 508 11.06 -0.65 10.19
C THR A 508 10.87 0.72 10.84
N GLY A 509 10.20 0.77 12.00
CA GLY A 509 9.83 2.01 12.69
C GLY A 509 8.66 2.79 12.07
N TYR A 510 7.82 2.15 11.24
CA TYR A 510 6.60 2.78 10.72
C TYR A 510 5.58 3.07 11.83
N ILE A 511 5.49 2.20 12.83
CA ILE A 511 4.71 2.38 14.07
C ILE A 511 5.59 2.01 15.27
N LYS A 512 5.26 2.51 16.47
CA LYS A 512 5.87 2.06 17.72
C LYS A 512 5.14 0.81 18.23
N PRO A 513 5.79 -0.04 19.05
CA PRO A 513 5.11 -1.16 19.72
C PRO A 513 3.83 -0.72 20.47
N ALA A 514 3.89 0.41 21.18
CA ALA A 514 2.73 0.95 21.90
C ALA A 514 1.55 1.31 20.98
N ASP A 515 1.82 1.73 19.73
CA ASP A 515 0.76 2.02 18.75
C ASP A 515 0.08 0.73 18.26
N ALA A 516 0.75 -0.43 18.40
CA ALA A 516 0.21 -1.76 18.14
C ALA A 516 -0.40 -2.43 19.39
N GLY A 517 -0.45 -1.74 20.55
CA GLY A 517 -0.89 -2.32 21.83
C GLY A 517 0.10 -3.30 22.47
N LEU A 518 1.40 -3.17 22.15
CA LEU A 518 2.50 -4.05 22.60
C LEU A 518 3.47 -3.37 23.58
#